data_AF-F4AZX9-F1
#
_entry.id   AF-F4AZX9-F1
#
_cell.length_a   1.000
_cell.length_b   1.000
_cell.length_c   1.000
_cell.angle_alpha   90.00
_cell.angle_beta   90.00
_cell.angle_gamma   90.00
#
_symmetry.space_group_name_H-M   'P 1'
#
loop_
_entity.id
_entity.type
_entity.pdbx_description
1 polymer ?
#
loop_
_entity_poly.entity_id
_entity_poly.type
_entity_poly.pdbx_seq_one_letter_code
_entity_poly.pdbx_strand_id
1 'polypeptide(L)'
;MKKETQSEFSVSEINSTHFFKEFTFNKNEFVIDKNELELSDNIVWIGDLMFFIEIKERNNQNSTENNDKWFLNKVLKKAKTQIKNTHKYLNEHKCIPIINKRNQKIEISLKDNSIIHNIILYLCELDLENKNRNLKFTKSKIQGFIHIFEIKIYNFLCDKLITPSELSDYLNFRAKFIEYYIQNIDLYSEYYILSHFINNENIKEINFDYLSNLDNINNDKSDYDFKDYLHIFYERLVLIEKENNNEYHKIITEIAKLKRYELSEFLLRFKKSINHCKNNEQILPYQFVNENHNCGFVFLPIQKKDIPEWKIMARNAGEIFKYRHKLNKCISIVFYKEVNSFMIIWMFNENKWVFDEVLETINKEMSLMLGPPELKKLKRYNTE
;
A
#
# COMPACT_ATOMS: atom_id res chain seq x y z
N MET A 1 -20.76 1.89 21.72
CA MET A 1 -20.15 2.29 20.44
C MET A 1 -19.83 3.77 20.48
N LYS A 2 -18.55 4.11 20.46
CA LYS A 2 -18.06 5.48 20.29
C LYS A 2 -18.62 6.06 18.98
N LYS A 3 -19.11 7.31 19.00
CA LYS A 3 -19.59 7.98 17.80
C LYS A 3 -18.37 8.46 17.01
N GLU A 4 -18.20 7.96 15.79
CA GLU A 4 -17.14 8.39 14.86
C GLU A 4 -17.28 9.89 14.56
N THR A 5 -16.17 10.63 14.62
CA THR A 5 -16.09 12.04 14.26
C THR A 5 -16.07 12.25 12.74
N GLN A 6 -16.35 13.47 12.27
CA GLN A 6 -16.31 13.77 10.84
C GLN A 6 -14.89 13.62 10.26
N SER A 7 -13.87 13.97 11.04
CA SER A 7 -12.46 13.79 10.66
C SER A 7 -12.08 12.31 10.58
N GLU A 8 -12.51 11.49 11.55
CA GLU A 8 -12.28 10.04 11.53
C GLU A 8 -12.91 9.40 10.31
N PHE A 9 -14.18 9.73 10.00
CA PHE A 9 -14.85 9.26 8.80
C PHE A 9 -14.11 9.68 7.52
N SER A 10 -13.72 10.96 7.41
CA SER A 10 -13.06 11.49 6.21
C SER A 10 -11.69 10.83 5.97
N VAL A 11 -10.88 10.66 7.01
CA VAL A 11 -9.59 9.96 6.90
C VAL A 11 -9.80 8.48 6.55
N SER A 12 -10.82 7.83 7.12
CA SER A 12 -11.18 6.46 6.80
C SER A 12 -11.54 6.28 5.31
N GLU A 13 -12.25 7.24 4.72
CA GLU A 13 -12.58 7.23 3.29
C GLU A 13 -11.37 7.53 2.40
N ILE A 14 -10.51 8.49 2.79
CA ILE A 14 -9.22 8.74 2.11
C ILE A 14 -8.41 7.46 2.10
N ASN A 15 -8.27 6.81 3.26
CA ASN A 15 -7.46 5.60 3.37
C ASN A 15 -8.07 4.43 2.59
N SER A 16 -9.39 4.26 2.63
CA SER A 16 -10.09 3.24 1.84
C SER A 16 -9.90 3.42 0.34
N THR A 17 -9.75 4.67 -0.11
CA THR A 17 -9.54 5.02 -1.52
C THR A 17 -8.10 4.80 -1.97
N HIS A 18 -7.11 5.04 -1.10
CA HIS A 18 -5.68 4.98 -1.45
C HIS A 18 -5.02 3.64 -1.07
N PHE A 19 -5.39 3.08 0.08
CA PHE A 19 -4.87 1.82 0.61
C PHE A 19 -5.84 0.66 0.48
N PHE A 20 -6.92 0.81 -0.28
CA PHE A 20 -7.98 -0.17 -0.43
C PHE A 20 -8.77 -0.45 0.87
N LYS A 21 -10.02 -0.91 0.69
CA LYS A 21 -10.93 -1.21 1.81
C LYS A 21 -10.51 -2.46 2.57
N GLU A 22 -9.80 -3.36 1.90
CA GLU A 22 -9.28 -4.63 2.38
C GLU A 22 -8.28 -4.44 3.52
N PHE A 23 -7.52 -3.36 3.48
CA PHE A 23 -6.39 -3.09 4.36
C PHE A 23 -6.64 -1.93 5.33
N THR A 24 -7.80 -1.28 5.27
CA THR A 24 -8.16 -0.15 6.12
C THR A 24 -9.10 -0.58 7.24
N PHE A 25 -8.76 -0.21 8.48
CA PHE A 25 -9.47 -0.59 9.71
C PHE A 25 -9.77 0.65 10.55
N ASN A 26 -11.05 0.94 10.80
CA ASN A 26 -11.51 2.09 11.61
C ASN A 26 -12.44 1.69 12.76
N LYS A 27 -12.72 0.39 12.94
CA LYS A 27 -13.45 -0.16 14.08
C LYS A 27 -12.49 -1.01 14.90
N ASN A 28 -11.67 -0.34 15.69
CA ASN A 28 -10.49 -0.92 16.30
C ASN A 28 -10.64 -1.17 17.81
N GLU A 29 -11.89 -1.18 18.29
CA GLU A 29 -12.29 -1.67 19.61
C GLU A 29 -12.25 -3.21 19.61
N PHE A 30 -11.65 -3.82 20.62
CA PHE A 30 -11.55 -5.28 20.77
C PHE A 30 -11.61 -5.67 22.25
N VAL A 31 -11.97 -6.92 22.53
CA VAL A 31 -12.11 -7.43 23.91
C VAL A 31 -11.10 -8.53 24.16
N ILE A 32 -10.28 -8.37 25.21
CA ILE A 32 -9.38 -9.41 25.73
C ILE A 32 -9.57 -9.50 27.24
N ASP A 33 -9.76 -10.72 27.76
CA ASP A 33 -9.93 -10.99 29.19
C ASP A 33 -10.98 -10.09 29.88
N LYS A 34 -12.09 -9.82 29.17
CA LYS A 34 -13.21 -8.95 29.58
C LYS A 34 -12.88 -7.44 29.66
N ASN A 35 -11.68 -7.03 29.26
CA ASN A 35 -11.34 -5.63 29.10
C ASN A 35 -11.60 -5.19 27.65
N GLU A 36 -12.33 -4.10 27.49
CA GLU A 36 -12.49 -3.42 26.21
C GLU A 36 -11.27 -2.53 25.99
N LEU A 37 -10.52 -2.83 24.94
CA LEU A 37 -9.30 -2.13 24.54
C LEU A 37 -9.52 -1.53 23.15
N GLU A 38 -8.76 -0.50 22.82
CA GLU A 38 -8.83 0.19 21.53
C GLU A 38 -7.41 0.28 20.97
N LEU A 39 -7.24 -0.12 19.70
CA LEU A 39 -6.04 0.24 18.95
C LEU A 39 -6.16 1.69 18.44
N SER A 40 -5.33 2.09 17.48
CA SER A 40 -5.37 3.44 16.94
C SER A 40 -6.65 3.72 16.15
N ASP A 41 -7.06 5.00 16.10
CA ASP A 41 -8.32 5.42 15.45
C ASP A 41 -8.43 4.87 14.00
N ASN A 42 -7.32 4.83 13.27
CA ASN A 42 -7.22 4.12 11.99
C ASN A 42 -5.93 3.27 11.90
N ILE A 43 -6.05 2.08 11.34
CA ILE A 43 -4.93 1.21 11.01
C ILE A 43 -5.00 0.89 9.53
N VAL A 44 -3.87 0.99 8.84
CA VAL A 44 -3.67 0.40 7.52
C VAL A 44 -2.65 -0.72 7.64
N TRP A 45 -2.98 -1.93 7.16
CA TRP A 45 -2.08 -3.09 7.23
C TRP A 45 -1.99 -3.85 5.91
N ILE A 46 -0.81 -3.84 5.30
CA ILE A 46 -0.53 -4.44 3.98
C ILE A 46 0.72 -5.32 4.07
N GLY A 47 0.53 -6.61 4.30
CA GLY A 47 1.62 -7.59 4.41
C GLY A 47 2.52 -7.36 5.62
N ASP A 48 3.61 -6.62 5.43
CA ASP A 48 4.60 -6.20 6.44
C ASP A 48 4.54 -4.69 6.72
N LEU A 49 3.85 -3.90 5.89
CA LEU A 49 3.68 -2.46 6.07
C LEU A 49 2.48 -2.16 6.96
N MET A 50 2.67 -1.31 7.97
CA MET A 50 1.62 -0.83 8.87
C MET A 50 1.66 0.69 9.03
N PHE A 51 0.48 1.31 9.05
CA PHE A 51 0.31 2.70 9.45
C PHE A 51 -0.61 2.75 10.67
N PHE A 52 -0.12 3.32 11.77
CA PHE A 52 -0.92 3.59 12.96
C PHE A 52 -1.26 5.07 12.99
N ILE A 53 -2.54 5.38 12.79
CA ILE A 53 -3.02 6.74 12.56
C ILE A 53 -3.96 7.13 13.70
N GLU A 54 -3.55 8.13 14.46
CA GLU A 54 -4.42 8.78 15.44
C GLU A 54 -4.99 10.07 14.88
N ILE A 55 -6.26 10.33 15.13
CA ILE A 55 -6.96 11.49 14.60
C ILE A 55 -7.46 12.33 15.77
N LYS A 56 -7.20 13.64 15.73
CA LYS A 56 -7.62 14.57 16.78
C LYS A 56 -8.30 15.77 16.14
N GLU A 57 -9.62 15.79 16.26
CA GLU A 57 -10.46 16.89 15.81
C GLU A 57 -10.72 17.88 16.95
N ARG A 58 -10.60 19.18 16.66
CA ARG A 58 -10.99 20.24 17.57
C ARG A 58 -12.41 20.69 17.27
N ASN A 59 -13.34 20.38 18.18
CA ASN A 59 -14.66 21.02 18.17
C ASN A 59 -14.62 22.33 18.97
N ASN A 60 -14.82 23.45 18.28
CA ASN A 60 -14.74 24.79 18.85
C ASN A 60 -16.05 25.28 19.48
N GLN A 61 -17.19 24.64 19.21
CA GLN A 61 -18.52 25.21 19.50
C GLN A 61 -18.80 25.45 21.00
N ASN A 62 -18.05 24.81 21.92
CA ASN A 62 -18.26 24.94 23.36
C ASN A 62 -16.96 24.94 24.20
N SER A 63 -15.79 25.15 23.59
CA SER A 63 -14.53 24.97 24.33
C SER A 63 -13.93 26.27 24.86
N THR A 64 -13.68 26.29 26.17
CA THR A 64 -12.92 27.34 26.86
C THR A 64 -11.41 27.07 26.91
N GLU A 65 -10.96 25.89 26.43
CA GLU A 65 -9.53 25.54 26.38
C GLU A 65 -8.83 26.30 25.25
N ASN A 66 -7.71 26.94 25.55
CA ASN A 66 -6.84 27.57 24.54
C ASN A 66 -6.36 26.52 23.49
N ASN A 67 -6.28 26.90 22.22
CA ASN A 67 -5.99 25.99 21.11
C ASN A 67 -4.61 25.31 21.22
N ASP A 68 -3.58 26.05 21.62
CA ASP A 68 -2.24 25.50 21.85
C ASP A 68 -2.22 24.52 23.02
N LYS A 69 -2.97 24.83 24.08
CA LYS A 69 -3.14 23.88 25.20
C LYS A 69 -3.85 22.61 24.77
N TRP A 70 -4.90 22.73 23.95
CA TRP A 70 -5.57 21.58 23.33
C TRP A 70 -4.60 20.77 22.46
N PHE A 71 -3.79 21.43 21.62
CA PHE A 71 -2.82 20.78 20.75
C PHE A 71 -1.79 19.98 21.57
N LEU A 72 -1.17 20.60 22.57
CA LEU A 72 -0.20 19.93 23.45
C LEU A 72 -0.83 18.74 24.20
N ASN A 73 -2.07 18.87 24.68
CA ASN A 73 -2.71 17.83 25.48
C ASN A 73 -3.31 16.70 24.65
N LYS A 74 -4.01 17.01 23.56
CA LYS A 74 -4.76 16.04 22.74
C LYS A 74 -3.92 15.52 21.58
N VAL A 75 -3.31 16.41 20.81
CA VAL A 75 -2.51 16.04 19.64
C VAL A 75 -1.19 15.42 20.08
N LEU A 76 -0.43 16.05 20.99
CA LEU A 76 0.89 15.51 21.36
C LEU A 76 0.83 14.43 22.44
N LYS A 77 0.18 14.69 23.58
CA LYS A 77 0.21 13.73 24.70
C LYS A 77 -0.74 12.56 24.50
N LYS A 78 -2.02 12.83 24.24
CA LYS A 78 -3.04 11.77 24.15
C LYS A 78 -2.82 10.87 22.93
N ALA A 79 -2.67 11.44 21.73
CA ALA A 79 -2.46 10.64 20.52
C ALA A 79 -1.20 9.76 20.61
N LYS A 80 -0.07 10.32 21.06
CA LYS A 80 1.16 9.55 21.31
C LYS A 80 0.95 8.38 22.27
N THR A 81 0.13 8.58 23.30
CA THR A 81 -0.20 7.52 24.27
C THR A 81 -1.06 6.43 23.62
N GLN A 82 -2.01 6.78 22.77
CA GLN A 82 -2.83 5.81 22.04
C GLN A 82 -1.98 4.99 21.06
N ILE A 83 -1.09 5.62 20.28
CA ILE A 83 -0.11 4.91 19.43
C ILE A 83 0.75 3.96 20.29
N LYS A 84 1.23 4.42 21.45
CA LYS A 84 1.98 3.57 22.38
C LYS A 84 1.18 2.33 22.80
N ASN A 85 -0.10 2.49 23.10
CA ASN A 85 -0.96 1.39 23.49
C ASN A 85 -1.19 0.42 22.33
N THR A 86 -1.38 0.91 21.10
CA THR A 86 -1.47 0.06 19.88
C THR A 86 -0.25 -0.83 19.73
N HIS A 87 0.97 -0.25 19.81
CA HIS A 87 2.21 -1.02 19.80
C HIS A 87 2.25 -2.05 20.94
N LYS A 88 1.89 -1.64 22.15
CA LYS A 88 1.88 -2.53 23.32
C LYS A 88 0.96 -3.73 23.09
N TYR A 89 -0.29 -3.50 22.70
CA TYR A 89 -1.29 -4.55 22.52
C TYR A 89 -0.92 -5.52 21.40
N LEU A 90 -0.41 -5.02 20.27
CA LEU A 90 0.02 -5.89 19.17
C LEU A 90 1.29 -6.70 19.48
N ASN A 91 2.10 -6.28 20.45
CA ASN A 91 3.25 -7.07 20.94
C ASN A 91 2.83 -8.08 22.02
N GLU A 92 1.90 -7.72 22.90
CA GLU A 92 1.41 -8.58 23.98
C GLU A 92 0.47 -9.69 23.48
N HIS A 93 -0.24 -9.44 22.38
CA HIS A 93 -1.23 -10.36 21.84
C HIS A 93 -0.81 -10.85 20.45
N LYS A 94 -0.72 -12.19 20.30
CA LYS A 94 -0.27 -12.85 19.07
C LYS A 94 -1.13 -12.49 17.86
N CYS A 95 -2.44 -12.36 18.04
CA CYS A 95 -3.36 -11.89 17.02
C CYS A 95 -4.53 -11.12 17.66
N ILE A 96 -4.97 -10.06 16.99
CA ILE A 96 -6.12 -9.25 17.41
C ILE A 96 -7.14 -9.26 16.27
N PRO A 97 -8.34 -9.85 16.47
CA PRO A 97 -9.36 -9.86 15.44
C PRO A 97 -10.05 -8.50 15.34
N ILE A 98 -10.00 -7.87 14.16
CA ILE A 98 -10.72 -6.63 13.87
C ILE A 98 -11.40 -6.69 12.50
N ILE A 99 -12.26 -5.71 12.21
CA ILE A 99 -13.08 -5.69 11.00
C ILE A 99 -12.56 -4.60 10.04
N ASN A 100 -12.25 -4.98 8.80
CA ASN A 100 -11.83 -4.03 7.76
C ASN A 100 -13.03 -3.29 7.13
N LYS A 101 -12.76 -2.33 6.24
CA LYS A 101 -13.80 -1.57 5.49
C LYS A 101 -14.55 -2.39 4.43
N ARG A 102 -14.18 -3.67 4.22
CA ARG A 102 -14.99 -4.67 3.49
C ARG A 102 -15.91 -5.48 4.41
N ASN A 103 -15.97 -5.16 5.70
CA ASN A 103 -16.67 -5.94 6.74
C ASN A 103 -16.15 -7.38 6.91
N GLN A 104 -14.88 -7.63 6.55
CA GLN A 104 -14.22 -8.91 6.77
C GLN A 104 -13.54 -8.90 8.13
N LYS A 105 -13.69 -9.98 8.89
CA LYS A 105 -12.95 -10.19 10.14
C LYS A 105 -11.54 -10.68 9.80
N ILE A 106 -10.53 -9.91 10.19
CA ILE A 106 -9.12 -10.16 9.91
C ILE A 106 -8.36 -10.20 11.24
N GLU A 107 -7.45 -11.15 11.39
CA GLU A 107 -6.56 -11.25 12.54
C GLU A 107 -5.27 -10.46 12.28
N ILE A 108 -5.13 -9.30 12.92
CA ILE A 108 -3.93 -8.47 12.81
C ILE A 108 -2.87 -8.96 13.79
N SER A 109 -1.62 -8.97 13.33
CA SER A 109 -0.45 -9.31 14.14
C SER A 109 0.76 -8.48 13.69
N LEU A 110 1.66 -8.20 14.64
CA LEU A 110 2.98 -7.67 14.32
C LEU A 110 3.90 -8.81 13.87
N LYS A 111 4.63 -8.60 12.78
CA LYS A 111 5.70 -9.50 12.33
C LYS A 111 7.04 -8.88 12.70
N ASP A 112 8.07 -9.70 12.90
CA ASP A 112 9.41 -9.23 13.28
C ASP A 112 9.99 -8.20 12.31
N ASN A 113 9.65 -8.32 11.02
CA ASN A 113 10.11 -7.43 9.95
C ASN A 113 9.08 -6.36 9.56
N SER A 114 8.09 -6.08 10.41
CA SER A 114 7.06 -5.08 10.12
C SER A 114 7.66 -3.67 10.00
N ILE A 115 7.32 -2.98 8.91
CA ILE A 115 7.62 -1.56 8.72
C ILE A 115 6.43 -0.76 9.26
N ILE A 116 6.64 -0.03 10.35
CA ILE A 116 5.57 0.69 11.06
C ILE A 116 5.77 2.19 10.94
N HIS A 117 4.77 2.88 10.40
CA HIS A 117 4.69 4.34 10.37
C HIS A 117 3.66 4.84 11.36
N ASN A 118 4.10 5.65 12.31
CA ASN A 118 3.23 6.27 13.31
C ASN A 118 2.85 7.67 12.87
N ILE A 119 1.55 7.96 12.79
CA ILE A 119 1.02 9.21 12.26
C ILE A 119 -0.01 9.78 13.23
N ILE A 120 0.13 11.07 13.54
CA ILE A 120 -0.89 11.86 14.22
C ILE A 120 -1.43 12.87 13.23
N LEU A 121 -2.74 12.82 13.01
CA LEU A 121 -3.49 13.75 12.19
C LEU A 121 -4.31 14.67 13.11
N TYR A 122 -4.33 15.96 12.80
CA TYR A 122 -5.18 16.90 13.51
C TYR A 122 -5.98 17.80 12.57
N LEU A 123 -7.16 18.19 13.04
CA LEU A 123 -7.99 19.23 12.44
C LEU A 123 -8.24 20.32 13.48
N CYS A 124 -7.83 21.55 13.17
CA CYS A 124 -8.07 22.72 14.00
C CYS A 124 -8.40 23.90 13.07
N GLU A 125 -9.63 24.43 13.19
CA GLU A 125 -10.11 25.53 12.33
C GLU A 125 -9.55 26.90 12.73
N LEU A 126 -9.05 27.01 13.96
CA LEU A 126 -8.50 28.25 14.51
C LEU A 126 -6.97 28.20 14.48
N ASP A 127 -6.35 29.38 14.45
CA ASP A 127 -4.91 29.50 14.44
C ASP A 127 -4.28 28.92 15.72
N LEU A 128 -3.17 28.22 15.51
CA LEU A 128 -2.21 27.78 16.52
C LEU A 128 -1.00 28.71 16.48
N GLU A 129 -0.27 28.82 17.59
CA GLU A 129 1.03 29.48 17.58
C GLU A 129 1.97 28.81 16.56
N ASN A 130 2.84 29.59 15.92
CA ASN A 130 3.77 29.12 14.88
C ASN A 130 4.54 27.86 15.29
N LYS A 131 5.00 27.81 16.54
CA LYS A 131 5.69 26.64 17.12
C LYS A 131 4.86 25.35 16.99
N ASN A 132 3.57 25.39 17.32
CA ASN A 132 2.71 24.21 17.30
C ASN A 132 2.21 23.92 15.89
N ARG A 133 1.89 24.96 15.12
CA ARG A 133 1.51 24.86 13.70
C ARG A 133 2.60 24.22 12.84
N ASN A 134 3.87 24.56 13.10
CA ASN A 134 5.01 24.07 12.33
C ASN A 134 5.57 22.75 12.86
N LEU A 135 5.04 22.22 13.97
CA LEU A 135 5.55 20.98 14.56
C LEU A 135 5.25 19.77 13.65
N LYS A 136 6.29 19.28 12.97
CA LYS A 136 6.18 18.18 11.98
C LYS A 136 6.27 16.77 12.56
N PHE A 137 6.80 16.63 13.76
CA PHE A 137 7.08 15.32 14.35
C PHE A 137 7.23 15.35 15.88
N THR A 138 7.17 14.17 16.47
CA THR A 138 7.70 13.92 17.83
C THR A 138 8.43 12.58 17.84
N LYS A 139 9.36 12.39 18.79
CA LYS A 139 10.04 11.10 19.00
C LYS A 139 9.61 10.45 20.30
N SER A 140 9.58 9.14 20.29
CA SER A 140 9.44 8.31 21.49
C SER A 140 10.54 7.26 21.50
N LYS A 141 11.04 6.91 22.68
CA LYS A 141 11.97 5.79 22.84
C LYS A 141 11.32 4.45 22.42
N ILE A 142 10.01 4.33 22.57
CA ILE A 142 9.28 3.08 22.33
C ILE A 142 8.66 3.08 20.92
N GLN A 143 8.01 4.17 20.51
CA GLN A 143 7.32 4.25 19.20
C GLN A 143 8.24 4.72 18.07
N GLY A 144 9.47 5.17 18.37
CA GLY A 144 10.33 5.77 17.37
C GLY A 144 9.81 7.13 16.88
N PHE A 145 9.92 7.37 15.57
CA PHE A 145 9.47 8.60 14.91
C PHE A 145 7.95 8.60 14.76
N ILE A 146 7.31 9.71 15.11
CA ILE A 146 5.87 9.91 14.92
C ILE A 146 5.67 11.16 14.06
N HIS A 147 5.10 10.96 12.89
CA HIS A 147 4.77 12.04 11.95
C HIS A 147 3.55 12.80 12.45
N ILE A 148 3.57 14.12 12.32
CA ILE A 148 2.45 14.98 12.66
C ILE A 148 2.06 15.76 11.40
N PHE A 149 0.78 15.69 11.05
CA PHE A 149 0.20 16.42 9.92
C PHE A 149 -1.13 17.04 10.30
N GLU A 150 -1.40 18.21 9.71
CA GLU A 150 -2.79 18.64 9.55
C GLU A 150 -3.48 17.72 8.53
N ILE A 151 -4.76 17.40 8.74
CA ILE A 151 -5.50 16.45 7.87
C ILE A 151 -5.44 16.86 6.39
N LYS A 152 -5.53 18.15 6.07
CA LYS A 152 -5.44 18.64 4.68
C LYS A 152 -4.10 18.32 4.01
N ILE A 153 -3.01 18.34 4.78
CA ILE A 153 -1.68 18.02 4.29
C ILE A 153 -1.56 16.51 4.06
N TYR A 154 -2.08 15.69 4.97
CA TYR A 154 -2.12 14.25 4.76
C TYR A 154 -2.94 13.86 3.52
N ASN A 155 -4.09 14.51 3.31
CA ASN A 155 -4.88 14.30 2.10
C ASN A 155 -4.10 14.65 0.84
N PHE A 156 -3.42 15.81 0.82
CA PHE A 156 -2.55 16.21 -0.28
C PHE A 156 -1.42 15.19 -0.54
N LEU A 157 -0.81 14.64 0.51
CA LEU A 157 0.21 13.60 0.38
C LEU A 157 -0.37 12.34 -0.27
N CYS A 158 -1.52 11.85 0.19
CA CYS A 158 -2.18 10.68 -0.40
C CYS A 158 -2.56 10.91 -1.87
N ASP A 159 -3.03 12.12 -2.21
CA ASP A 159 -3.38 12.49 -3.59
C ASP A 159 -2.18 12.52 -4.55
N LYS A 160 -0.98 12.77 -4.03
CA LYS A 160 0.28 12.81 -4.80
C LYS A 160 1.02 11.47 -4.76
N LEU A 161 0.98 10.77 -3.62
CA LEU A 161 1.63 9.48 -3.36
C LEU A 161 0.57 8.37 -3.43
N ILE A 162 0.17 8.07 -4.66
CA ILE A 162 -1.00 7.26 -4.98
C ILE A 162 -0.95 5.81 -4.48
N THR A 163 0.24 5.28 -4.15
CA THR A 163 0.40 3.90 -3.64
C THR A 163 0.86 3.88 -2.17
N PRO A 164 0.46 2.85 -1.41
CA PRO A 164 0.94 2.66 -0.03
C PRO A 164 2.46 2.66 0.11
N SER A 165 3.15 2.02 -0.83
CA SER A 165 4.61 1.92 -0.85
C SER A 165 5.28 3.28 -1.09
N GLU A 166 4.70 4.14 -1.92
CA GLU A 166 5.20 5.50 -2.10
C GLU A 166 5.04 6.35 -0.84
N LEU A 167 3.91 6.25 -0.14
CA LEU A 167 3.76 6.93 1.15
C LEU A 167 4.77 6.41 2.17
N SER A 168 4.98 5.09 2.23
CA SER A 168 5.99 4.50 3.12
C SER A 168 7.40 5.01 2.82
N ASP A 169 7.80 5.01 1.55
CA ASP A 169 9.09 5.56 1.10
C ASP A 169 9.22 7.04 1.47
N TYR A 170 8.16 7.81 1.26
CA TYR A 170 8.14 9.23 1.57
C TYR A 170 8.30 9.49 3.07
N LEU A 171 7.58 8.75 3.92
CA LEU A 171 7.68 8.93 5.38
C LEU A 171 9.08 8.56 5.88
N ASN A 172 9.69 7.51 5.32
CA ASN A 172 11.09 7.16 5.60
C ASN A 172 12.05 8.29 5.17
N PHE A 173 11.88 8.83 3.97
CA PHE A 173 12.66 9.97 3.49
C PHE A 173 12.45 11.21 4.38
N ARG A 174 11.20 11.53 4.70
CA ARG A 174 10.80 12.67 5.53
C ARG A 174 11.43 12.61 6.91
N ALA A 175 11.46 11.44 7.54
CA ALA A 175 12.11 11.27 8.83
C ALA A 175 13.61 11.62 8.75
N LYS A 176 14.32 11.10 7.73
CA LYS A 176 15.74 11.42 7.49
C LYS A 176 15.96 12.90 7.19
N PHE A 177 15.11 13.50 6.36
CA PHE A 177 15.17 14.92 6.00
C PHE A 177 14.99 15.81 7.24
N ILE A 178 13.98 15.53 8.07
CA ILE A 178 13.71 16.24 9.33
C ILE A 178 14.88 16.11 10.29
N GLU A 179 15.46 14.92 10.42
CA GLU A 179 16.62 14.69 11.29
C GLU A 179 17.84 15.49 10.84
N TYR A 180 18.08 15.56 9.53
CA TYR A 180 19.20 16.31 8.97
C TYR A 180 19.04 17.83 9.14
N TYR A 181 17.83 18.36 8.90
CA TYR A 181 17.53 19.79 9.02
C TYR A 181 16.87 20.18 10.34
N ILE A 182 17.08 19.43 11.42
CA ILE A 182 16.29 19.56 12.66
C ILE A 182 16.21 20.98 13.23
N GLN A 183 17.29 21.75 13.12
CA GLN A 183 17.37 23.12 13.64
C GLN A 183 16.58 24.13 12.79
N ASN A 184 16.37 23.83 11.51
CA ASN A 184 15.81 24.73 10.51
C ASN A 184 14.59 24.13 9.80
N ILE A 185 14.00 23.07 10.35
CA ILE A 185 12.97 22.29 9.67
C ILE A 185 11.71 23.13 9.39
N ASP A 186 11.48 24.16 10.19
CA ASP A 186 10.36 25.11 10.03
C ASP A 186 10.49 25.95 8.76
N LEU A 187 11.68 26.06 8.16
CA LEU A 187 11.88 26.74 6.88
C LEU A 187 11.34 25.94 5.68
N TYR A 188 11.13 24.63 5.85
CA TYR A 188 10.73 23.74 4.77
C TYR A 188 9.27 23.35 4.94
N SER A 189 8.41 23.82 4.03
CA SER A 189 7.01 23.40 3.98
C SER A 189 6.89 21.90 3.66
N GLU A 190 5.76 21.28 3.99
CA GLU A 190 5.55 19.88 3.58
C GLU A 190 5.55 19.71 2.05
N TYR A 191 5.05 20.72 1.33
CA TYR A 191 5.11 20.78 -0.13
C TYR A 191 6.55 20.71 -0.63
N TYR A 192 7.48 21.45 -0.02
CA TYR A 192 8.89 21.38 -0.38
C TYR A 192 9.51 20.01 -0.09
N ILE A 193 9.22 19.42 1.08
CA ILE A 193 9.79 18.11 1.44
C ILE A 193 9.30 17.04 0.45
N LEU A 194 8.02 17.08 0.08
CA LEU A 194 7.46 16.22 -0.94
C LEU A 194 8.10 16.47 -2.31
N SER A 195 8.20 17.73 -2.75
CA SER A 195 8.77 18.06 -4.06
C SER A 195 10.21 17.61 -4.15
N HIS A 196 10.99 17.78 -3.08
CA HIS A 196 12.35 17.27 -2.97
C HIS A 196 12.38 15.75 -3.15
N PHE A 197 11.57 15.01 -2.39
CA PHE A 197 11.50 13.55 -2.48
C PHE A 197 11.21 13.03 -3.89
N ILE A 198 10.31 13.70 -4.63
CA ILE A 198 9.97 13.31 -6.00
C ILE A 198 11.14 13.49 -6.96
N ASN A 199 11.93 14.55 -6.78
CA ASN A 199 12.98 14.92 -7.72
C ASN A 199 14.35 14.33 -7.36
N ASN A 200 14.65 14.20 -6.06
CA ASN A 200 15.98 13.86 -5.58
C ASN A 200 15.92 13.23 -4.17
N GLU A 201 16.44 12.02 -4.03
CA GLU A 201 16.50 11.35 -2.72
C GLU A 201 17.67 11.84 -1.84
N ASN A 202 18.60 12.63 -2.40
CA ASN A 202 19.72 13.19 -1.65
C ASN A 202 19.23 14.34 -0.75
N ILE A 203 19.14 14.06 0.55
CA ILE A 203 18.69 15.03 1.56
C ILE A 203 19.60 16.27 1.68
N LYS A 204 20.87 16.20 1.24
CA LYS A 204 21.84 17.29 1.46
C LYS A 204 21.71 18.44 0.46
N GLU A 205 21.09 18.17 -0.68
CA GLU A 205 20.88 19.16 -1.72
C GLU A 205 19.61 19.94 -1.38
N ILE A 206 19.63 21.27 -1.53
CA ILE A 206 18.44 22.10 -1.39
C ILE A 206 18.20 22.77 -2.73
N ASN A 207 17.03 22.54 -3.30
CA ASN A 207 16.62 23.16 -4.55
C ASN A 207 15.13 23.47 -4.53
N PHE A 208 14.80 24.76 -4.40
CA PHE A 208 13.42 25.24 -4.35
C PHE A 208 12.71 25.18 -5.70
N ASP A 209 13.44 25.07 -6.81
CA ASP A 209 12.85 24.93 -8.15
C ASP A 209 12.06 23.62 -8.26
N TYR A 210 12.35 22.61 -7.42
CA TYR A 210 11.56 21.38 -7.39
C TYR A 210 10.07 21.60 -7.08
N LEU A 211 9.69 22.70 -6.43
CA LEU A 211 8.29 23.02 -6.14
C LEU A 211 7.42 23.10 -7.40
N SER A 212 7.95 23.60 -8.52
CA SER A 212 7.19 23.70 -9.78
C SER A 212 6.81 22.32 -10.34
N ASN A 213 7.58 21.28 -10.02
CA ASN A 213 7.34 19.93 -10.53
C ASN A 213 6.17 19.23 -9.82
N LEU A 214 5.68 19.74 -8.68
CA LEU A 214 4.58 19.11 -7.94
C LEU A 214 3.29 19.00 -8.75
N ASP A 215 3.04 19.96 -9.64
CA ASP A 215 1.81 20.00 -10.43
C ASP A 215 1.83 18.97 -11.57
N ASN A 216 3.01 18.61 -12.08
CA ASN A 216 3.17 17.70 -13.22
C ASN A 216 3.00 16.21 -12.88
N ILE A 217 3.12 15.82 -11.60
CA ILE A 217 3.19 14.43 -11.14
C ILE A 217 1.91 13.61 -11.43
N ASN A 218 0.77 14.28 -11.64
CA ASN A 218 -0.56 13.66 -11.70
C ASN A 218 -1.19 13.67 -13.09
N ASN A 219 -0.48 14.05 -14.14
CA ASN A 219 -1.06 14.15 -15.49
C ASN A 219 -1.44 12.77 -16.08
N ASP A 220 -0.85 11.67 -15.60
CA ASP A 220 -1.03 10.31 -16.16
C ASP A 220 -1.79 9.35 -15.21
N LYS A 221 -2.83 9.83 -14.50
CA LYS A 221 -3.60 8.99 -13.54
C LYS A 221 -4.17 7.69 -14.14
N SER A 222 -4.51 7.68 -15.43
CA SER A 222 -5.05 6.50 -16.13
C SER A 222 -4.06 5.35 -16.28
N ASP A 223 -2.77 5.62 -16.18
CA ASP A 223 -1.73 4.66 -16.52
C ASP A 223 -1.40 3.73 -15.36
N TYR A 224 -1.89 4.05 -14.16
CA TYR A 224 -1.69 3.27 -12.95
C TYR A 224 -2.98 3.01 -12.15
N ASP A 225 -4.13 3.59 -12.51
CA ASP A 225 -5.38 3.34 -11.79
C ASP A 225 -5.91 1.92 -12.08
N PHE A 226 -5.79 1.05 -11.07
CA PHE A 226 -6.22 -0.35 -11.12
C PHE A 226 -7.49 -0.61 -10.28
N LYS A 227 -8.11 0.42 -9.70
CA LYS A 227 -9.19 0.26 -8.71
C LYS A 227 -10.41 -0.46 -9.28
N ASP A 228 -10.82 -0.14 -10.50
CA ASP A 228 -11.98 -0.77 -11.15
C ASP A 228 -11.78 -2.27 -11.35
N TYR A 229 -10.58 -2.68 -11.78
CA TYR A 229 -10.23 -4.08 -11.96
C TYR A 229 -10.22 -4.84 -10.63
N LEU A 230 -9.77 -4.20 -9.56
CA LEU A 230 -9.78 -4.78 -8.21
C LEU A 230 -11.19 -4.90 -7.65
N HIS A 231 -12.07 -3.93 -7.94
CA HIS A 231 -13.48 -4.02 -7.59
C HIS A 231 -14.14 -5.23 -8.26
N ILE A 232 -13.94 -5.39 -9.57
CA ILE A 232 -14.44 -6.56 -10.32
C ILE A 232 -13.86 -7.87 -9.78
N PHE A 233 -12.55 -7.88 -9.44
CA PHE A 233 -11.91 -9.06 -8.87
C PHE A 233 -12.53 -9.45 -7.53
N TYR A 234 -12.76 -8.49 -6.64
CA TYR A 234 -13.45 -8.70 -5.37
C TYR A 234 -14.87 -9.26 -5.58
N GLU A 235 -15.68 -8.61 -6.44
CA GLU A 235 -17.06 -9.05 -6.68
C GLU A 235 -17.14 -10.48 -7.24
N ARG A 236 -16.23 -10.83 -8.15
CA ARG A 236 -16.20 -12.18 -8.75
C ARG A 236 -15.75 -13.25 -7.77
N LEU A 237 -14.82 -12.95 -6.85
CA LEU A 237 -14.38 -13.92 -5.84
C LEU A 237 -15.43 -14.16 -4.75
N VAL A 238 -16.15 -13.11 -4.33
CA VAL A 238 -17.27 -13.24 -3.38
C VAL A 238 -18.37 -14.18 -3.90
N LEU A 239 -18.50 -14.33 -5.22
CA LEU A 239 -19.44 -15.27 -5.83
C LEU A 239 -18.95 -16.72 -5.86
N ILE A 240 -17.63 -16.96 -5.87
CA ILE A 240 -17.03 -18.28 -6.09
C ILE A 240 -16.64 -18.94 -4.76
N GLU A 241 -16.13 -18.18 -3.79
CA GLU A 241 -15.53 -18.72 -2.55
C GLU A 241 -16.17 -18.09 -1.32
N LYS A 242 -17.40 -18.53 -0.99
CA LYS A 242 -18.15 -17.99 0.16
C LYS A 242 -17.45 -18.17 1.52
N GLU A 243 -16.45 -19.05 1.63
CA GLU A 243 -15.80 -19.37 2.92
C GLU A 243 -14.33 -19.80 2.75
N ASN A 244 -13.42 -18.89 2.39
CA ASN A 244 -11.99 -18.82 2.80
C ASN A 244 -11.17 -17.94 1.84
N ASN A 245 -11.26 -16.63 2.03
CA ASN A 245 -10.72 -15.63 1.11
C ASN A 245 -9.19 -15.37 1.26
N ASN A 246 -8.41 -16.37 1.70
CA ASN A 246 -6.98 -16.16 2.01
C ASN A 246 -6.16 -15.90 0.74
N GLU A 247 -6.50 -16.55 -0.38
CA GLU A 247 -5.79 -16.36 -1.66
C GLU A 247 -6.00 -14.96 -2.23
N TYR A 248 -7.24 -14.44 -2.20
CA TYR A 248 -7.54 -13.05 -2.55
C TYR A 248 -6.67 -12.06 -1.80
N HIS A 249 -6.61 -12.19 -0.46
CA HIS A 249 -5.85 -11.28 0.36
C HIS A 249 -4.35 -11.36 0.07
N LYS A 250 -3.83 -12.54 -0.27
CA LYS A 250 -2.44 -12.69 -0.70
C LYS A 250 -2.18 -11.96 -2.03
N ILE A 251 -3.05 -12.15 -3.02
CA ILE A 251 -2.91 -11.51 -4.35
C ILE A 251 -3.00 -9.99 -4.23
N ILE A 252 -4.04 -9.48 -3.56
CA ILE A 252 -4.27 -8.04 -3.43
C ILE A 252 -3.16 -7.38 -2.61
N THR A 253 -2.54 -8.11 -1.67
CA THR A 253 -1.39 -7.62 -0.89
C THR A 253 -0.19 -7.37 -1.80
N GLU A 254 0.15 -8.32 -2.67
CA GLU A 254 1.30 -8.15 -3.56
C GLU A 254 1.08 -7.05 -4.60
N ILE A 255 -0.16 -6.86 -5.08
CA ILE A 255 -0.52 -5.76 -5.97
C ILE A 255 -0.45 -4.42 -5.24
N ALA A 256 -0.99 -4.32 -4.01
CA ALA A 256 -1.01 -3.08 -3.24
C ALA A 256 0.39 -2.61 -2.82
N LYS A 257 1.38 -3.50 -2.82
CA LYS A 257 2.79 -3.15 -2.58
C LYS A 257 3.51 -2.60 -3.80
N LEU A 258 2.97 -2.76 -5.01
CA LEU A 258 3.58 -2.21 -6.22
C LEU A 258 3.64 -0.67 -6.14
N LYS A 259 4.77 -0.09 -6.56
CA LYS A 259 4.90 1.37 -6.76
C LYS A 259 4.22 1.76 -8.07
N ARG A 260 3.96 3.05 -8.27
CA ARG A 260 3.25 3.54 -9.47
C ARG A 260 3.79 3.03 -10.81
N TYR A 261 5.10 3.02 -10.99
CA TYR A 261 5.74 2.59 -12.23
C TYR A 261 5.64 1.08 -12.44
N GLU A 262 5.58 0.31 -11.35
CA GLU A 262 5.38 -1.14 -11.38
C GLU A 262 3.91 -1.46 -11.67
N LEU A 263 2.98 -0.67 -11.11
CA LEU A 263 1.55 -0.75 -11.45
C LEU A 263 1.30 -0.44 -12.92
N SER A 264 1.99 0.55 -13.50
CA SER A 264 1.88 0.83 -14.94
C SER A 264 2.35 -0.34 -15.79
N GLU A 265 3.47 -0.98 -15.44
CA GLU A 265 3.94 -2.18 -16.14
C GLU A 265 3.01 -3.40 -15.96
N PHE A 266 2.41 -3.53 -14.78
CA PHE A 266 1.38 -4.52 -14.50
C PHE A 266 0.16 -4.28 -15.41
N LEU A 267 -0.37 -3.06 -15.41
CA LEU A 267 -1.54 -2.65 -16.18
C LEU A 267 -1.33 -2.78 -17.69
N LEU A 268 -0.16 -2.43 -18.18
CA LEU A 268 0.22 -2.60 -19.58
C LEU A 268 0.07 -4.06 -20.02
N ARG A 269 0.64 -5.01 -19.25
CA ARG A 269 0.57 -6.45 -19.54
C ARG A 269 -0.84 -7.00 -19.35
N PHE A 270 -1.56 -6.51 -18.34
CA PHE A 270 -2.95 -6.85 -18.10
C PHE A 270 -3.84 -6.47 -19.30
N LYS A 271 -3.76 -5.22 -19.76
CA LYS A 271 -4.52 -4.71 -20.93
C LYS A 271 -4.13 -5.42 -22.22
N LYS A 272 -2.83 -5.66 -22.45
CA LYS A 272 -2.36 -6.46 -23.59
C LYS A 272 -2.95 -7.87 -23.60
N SER A 273 -2.93 -8.56 -22.46
CA SER A 273 -3.47 -9.93 -22.34
C SER A 273 -4.97 -9.98 -22.65
N ILE A 274 -5.74 -9.00 -22.16
CA ILE A 274 -7.16 -8.86 -22.52
C ILE A 274 -7.33 -8.70 -24.04
N ASN A 275 -6.52 -7.85 -24.68
CA ASN A 275 -6.62 -7.60 -26.12
C ASN A 275 -6.27 -8.84 -26.95
N HIS A 276 -5.23 -9.60 -26.58
CA HIS A 276 -4.89 -10.84 -27.26
C HIS A 276 -6.00 -11.89 -27.13
N CYS A 277 -6.64 -12.01 -25.96
CA CYS A 277 -7.81 -12.88 -25.79
C CYS A 277 -9.02 -12.42 -26.61
N LYS A 278 -9.27 -11.11 -26.72
CA LYS A 278 -10.35 -10.56 -27.56
C LYS A 278 -10.21 -11.00 -29.02
N ASN A 279 -8.98 -11.00 -29.51
CA ASN A 279 -8.61 -11.33 -30.88
C ASN A 279 -8.32 -12.83 -31.09
N ASN A 280 -8.38 -13.65 -30.03
CA ASN A 280 -8.03 -15.08 -30.06
C ASN A 280 -6.59 -15.35 -30.57
N GLU A 281 -5.66 -14.45 -30.26
CA GLU A 281 -4.27 -14.52 -30.70
C GLU A 281 -3.48 -15.51 -29.82
N GLN A 282 -2.68 -16.37 -30.45
CA GLN A 282 -1.76 -17.25 -29.74
C GLN A 282 -0.44 -16.51 -29.51
N ILE A 283 -0.15 -16.16 -28.26
CA ILE A 283 1.07 -15.46 -27.88
C ILE A 283 1.74 -16.13 -26.69
N LEU A 284 3.03 -15.84 -26.50
CA LEU A 284 3.74 -16.20 -25.27
C LEU A 284 3.22 -15.35 -24.10
N PRO A 285 3.28 -15.88 -22.86
CA PRO A 285 2.86 -15.13 -21.68
C PRO A 285 3.65 -13.83 -21.51
N TYR A 286 2.98 -12.77 -21.07
CA TYR A 286 3.70 -11.61 -20.56
C TYR A 286 4.16 -11.89 -19.14
N GLN A 287 5.31 -11.37 -18.77
CA GLN A 287 5.84 -11.57 -17.43
C GLN A 287 6.70 -10.39 -16.98
N PHE A 288 6.79 -10.20 -15.67
CA PHE A 288 7.82 -9.36 -15.05
C PHE A 288 8.06 -9.79 -13.60
N VAL A 289 9.21 -9.39 -13.07
CA VAL A 289 9.60 -9.62 -11.67
C VAL A 289 9.52 -8.30 -10.92
N ASN A 290 8.92 -8.32 -9.74
CA ASN A 290 9.11 -7.30 -8.74
C ASN A 290 10.20 -7.76 -7.76
N GLU A 291 11.39 -7.19 -7.88
CA GLU A 291 12.54 -7.58 -7.05
C GLU A 291 12.35 -7.19 -5.58
N ASN A 292 11.71 -6.05 -5.31
CA ASN A 292 11.49 -5.52 -3.96
C ASN A 292 10.68 -6.49 -3.09
N HIS A 293 9.71 -7.18 -3.67
CA HIS A 293 8.82 -8.10 -2.95
C HIS A 293 9.12 -9.57 -3.22
N ASN A 294 10.14 -9.88 -4.03
CA ASN A 294 10.48 -11.25 -4.44
C ASN A 294 9.24 -11.97 -5.03
N CYS A 295 8.52 -11.28 -5.92
CA CYS A 295 7.25 -11.74 -6.48
C CYS A 295 7.25 -11.62 -8.01
N GLY A 296 6.87 -12.70 -8.69
CA GLY A 296 6.70 -12.73 -10.14
C GLY A 296 5.25 -12.53 -10.56
N PHE A 297 5.04 -11.92 -11.73
CA PHE A 297 3.72 -11.80 -12.34
C PHE A 297 3.75 -12.41 -13.73
N VAL A 298 2.86 -13.35 -13.99
CA VAL A 298 2.72 -14.04 -15.28
C VAL A 298 1.30 -13.87 -15.79
N PHE A 299 1.17 -13.34 -17.01
CA PHE A 299 -0.11 -13.03 -17.65
C PHE A 299 -0.29 -13.98 -18.85
N LEU A 300 -1.32 -14.81 -18.77
CA LEU A 300 -1.56 -15.97 -19.63
C LEU A 300 -2.84 -15.76 -20.44
N PRO A 301 -2.77 -15.06 -21.58
CA PRO A 301 -3.87 -15.06 -22.53
C PRO A 301 -3.95 -16.43 -23.21
N ILE A 302 -5.03 -17.18 -22.95
CA ILE A 302 -5.24 -18.52 -23.52
C ILE A 302 -6.37 -18.52 -24.54
N GLN A 303 -6.29 -19.45 -25.50
CA GLN A 303 -7.31 -19.63 -26.52
C GLN A 303 -8.44 -20.54 -26.01
N LYS A 304 -9.58 -20.51 -26.71
CA LYS A 304 -10.76 -21.31 -26.36
C LYS A 304 -10.45 -22.82 -26.23
N LYS A 305 -9.57 -23.34 -27.08
CA LYS A 305 -9.16 -24.76 -27.08
C LYS A 305 -8.39 -25.16 -25.81
N ASP A 306 -7.71 -24.20 -25.17
CA ASP A 306 -6.82 -24.43 -24.04
C ASP A 306 -7.52 -24.19 -22.69
N ILE A 307 -8.78 -23.71 -22.71
CA ILE A 307 -9.58 -23.47 -21.51
C ILE A 307 -9.64 -24.72 -20.61
N PRO A 308 -9.86 -25.97 -21.09
CA PRO A 308 -9.90 -27.13 -20.20
C PRO A 308 -8.64 -27.32 -19.35
N GLU A 309 -7.48 -26.88 -19.84
CA GLU A 309 -6.16 -27.07 -19.23
C GLU A 309 -5.66 -25.83 -18.46
N TRP A 310 -6.49 -24.78 -18.33
CA TRP A 310 -6.06 -23.48 -17.80
C TRP A 310 -5.34 -23.58 -16.45
N LYS A 311 -5.81 -24.45 -15.56
CA LYS A 311 -5.23 -24.65 -14.21
C LYS A 311 -3.81 -25.15 -14.30
N ILE A 312 -3.57 -26.16 -15.12
CA ILE A 312 -2.26 -26.77 -15.30
C ILE A 312 -1.32 -25.79 -15.97
N MET A 313 -1.79 -25.10 -17.01
CA MET A 313 -1.00 -24.06 -17.69
C MET A 313 -0.56 -22.96 -16.74
N ALA A 314 -1.49 -22.42 -15.94
CA ALA A 314 -1.18 -21.35 -15.02
C ALA A 314 -0.25 -21.78 -13.88
N ARG A 315 -0.44 -22.99 -13.35
CA ARG A 315 0.43 -23.52 -12.29
C ARG A 315 1.84 -23.72 -12.82
N ASN A 316 1.97 -24.36 -13.98
CA ASN A 316 3.26 -24.64 -14.59
C ASN A 316 3.98 -23.34 -14.98
N ALA A 317 3.27 -22.39 -15.60
CA ALA A 317 3.85 -21.11 -15.97
C ALA A 317 4.36 -20.34 -14.72
N GLY A 318 3.57 -20.33 -13.64
CA GLY A 318 3.98 -19.73 -12.37
C GLY A 318 5.19 -20.41 -11.73
N GLU A 319 5.21 -21.75 -11.66
CA GLU A 319 6.32 -22.53 -11.09
C GLU A 319 7.62 -22.34 -11.87
N ILE A 320 7.55 -22.47 -13.20
CA ILE A 320 8.70 -22.30 -14.09
C ILE A 320 9.26 -20.89 -13.97
N PHE A 321 8.40 -19.87 -13.98
CA PHE A 321 8.83 -18.47 -13.85
C PHE A 321 9.47 -18.21 -12.47
N LYS A 322 8.84 -18.68 -11.40
CA LYS A 322 9.37 -18.59 -10.04
C LYS A 322 10.75 -19.27 -9.92
N TYR A 323 10.89 -20.46 -10.50
CA TYR A 323 12.14 -21.22 -10.49
C TYR A 323 13.26 -20.48 -11.24
N ARG A 324 12.99 -20.05 -12.47
CA ARG A 324 13.95 -19.33 -13.33
C ARG A 324 14.51 -18.08 -12.65
N HIS A 325 13.68 -17.35 -11.91
CA HIS A 325 14.04 -16.09 -11.28
C HIS A 325 14.39 -16.21 -9.78
N LYS A 326 14.46 -17.43 -9.24
CA LYS A 326 14.75 -17.70 -7.82
C LYS A 326 13.82 -16.95 -6.86
N LEU A 327 12.53 -16.93 -7.19
CA LEU A 327 11.49 -16.25 -6.43
C LEU A 327 10.81 -17.20 -5.45
N ASN A 328 10.14 -16.64 -4.45
CA ASN A 328 9.34 -17.36 -3.47
C ASN A 328 7.85 -17.23 -3.76
N LYS A 329 7.46 -16.23 -4.55
CA LYS A 329 6.07 -15.92 -4.87
C LYS A 329 5.87 -15.70 -6.36
N CYS A 330 4.73 -16.12 -6.88
CA CYS A 330 4.31 -15.79 -8.23
C CYS A 330 2.77 -15.68 -8.31
N ILE A 331 2.28 -14.65 -8.99
CA ILE A 331 0.88 -14.50 -9.37
C ILE A 331 0.74 -14.84 -10.84
N SER A 332 -0.06 -15.86 -11.14
CA SER A 332 -0.43 -16.23 -12.50
C SER A 332 -1.84 -15.74 -12.77
N ILE A 333 -2.03 -15.02 -13.87
CA ILE A 333 -3.30 -14.42 -14.26
C ILE A 333 -3.69 -14.98 -15.62
N VAL A 334 -4.75 -15.76 -15.67
CA VAL A 334 -5.28 -16.34 -16.90
C VAL A 334 -6.38 -15.47 -17.45
N PHE A 335 -6.32 -15.21 -18.75
CA PHE A 335 -7.32 -14.47 -19.49
C PHE A 335 -7.90 -15.40 -20.55
N TYR A 336 -9.23 -15.47 -20.64
CA TYR A 336 -9.89 -16.11 -21.78
C TYR A 336 -11.24 -15.47 -22.09
N LYS A 337 -11.65 -15.63 -23.35
CA LYS A 337 -12.92 -15.13 -23.86
C LYS A 337 -14.02 -16.18 -23.67
N GLU A 338 -15.13 -15.76 -23.07
CA GLU A 338 -16.39 -16.50 -23.08
C GLU A 338 -17.32 -15.93 -24.16
N VAL A 339 -18.47 -16.58 -24.38
CA VAL A 339 -19.41 -16.23 -25.46
C VAL A 339 -19.79 -14.75 -25.44
N ASN A 340 -20.11 -14.20 -24.27
CA ASN A 340 -20.55 -12.80 -24.09
C ASN A 340 -19.69 -12.01 -23.09
N SER A 341 -18.58 -12.58 -22.61
CA SER A 341 -17.81 -12.00 -21.50
C SER A 341 -16.31 -12.32 -21.59
N PHE A 342 -15.54 -11.77 -20.66
CA PHE A 342 -14.15 -12.15 -20.42
C PHE A 342 -14.00 -12.69 -19.01
N MET A 343 -13.26 -13.78 -18.91
CA MET A 343 -12.87 -14.38 -17.64
C MET A 343 -11.42 -14.07 -17.35
N ILE A 344 -11.18 -13.71 -16.10
CA ILE A 344 -9.88 -13.40 -15.54
C ILE A 344 -9.78 -14.23 -14.29
N ILE A 345 -8.91 -15.22 -14.31
CA ILE A 345 -8.69 -16.12 -13.18
C ILE A 345 -7.29 -15.87 -12.64
N TRP A 346 -7.19 -15.87 -11.32
CA TRP A 346 -5.97 -15.56 -10.61
C TRP A 346 -5.53 -16.78 -9.82
N MET A 347 -4.23 -16.99 -9.74
CA MET A 347 -3.65 -18.04 -8.91
C MET A 347 -2.39 -17.51 -8.24
N PHE A 348 -2.32 -17.69 -6.94
CA PHE A 348 -1.19 -17.34 -6.11
C PHE A 348 -0.36 -18.56 -5.77
N ASN A 349 0.93 -18.47 -6.02
CA ASN A 349 1.88 -19.52 -5.74
C ASN A 349 2.93 -18.99 -4.76
N GLU A 350 3.07 -19.65 -3.61
CA GLU A 350 3.99 -19.25 -2.54
C GLU A 350 4.68 -20.46 -1.92
N ASN A 351 5.98 -20.59 -2.18
CA ASN A 351 6.87 -21.50 -1.50
C ASN A 351 8.31 -21.06 -1.71
N LYS A 352 9.19 -21.40 -0.77
CA LYS A 352 10.62 -21.11 -0.89
C LYS A 352 11.18 -21.74 -2.17
N TRP A 353 12.04 -20.99 -2.84
CA TRP A 353 12.80 -21.54 -3.95
C TRP A 353 13.70 -22.68 -3.46
N VAL A 354 13.64 -23.80 -4.16
CA VAL A 354 14.49 -24.97 -3.97
C VAL A 354 14.92 -25.49 -5.33
N PHE A 355 16.11 -26.07 -5.41
CA PHE A 355 16.57 -26.72 -6.63
C PHE A 355 15.65 -27.90 -6.98
N ASP A 356 15.29 -28.01 -8.26
CA ASP A 356 14.46 -29.08 -8.81
C ASP A 356 15.03 -29.46 -10.17
N GLU A 357 15.37 -30.74 -10.35
CA GLU A 357 16.07 -31.22 -11.54
C GLU A 357 15.23 -31.12 -12.82
N VAL A 358 13.90 -31.29 -12.70
CA VAL A 358 12.97 -31.17 -13.82
C VAL A 358 12.85 -29.70 -14.23
N LEU A 359 12.65 -28.81 -13.25
CA LEU A 359 12.57 -27.37 -13.52
C LEU A 359 13.91 -26.79 -14.02
N GLU A 360 15.04 -27.33 -13.57
CA GLU A 360 16.36 -26.96 -14.09
C GLU A 360 16.50 -27.31 -15.58
N THR A 361 16.04 -28.49 -15.97
CA THR A 361 16.04 -28.93 -17.37
C THR A 361 15.17 -28.01 -18.23
N ILE A 362 13.94 -27.75 -17.78
CA ILE A 362 13.01 -26.83 -18.46
C ILE A 362 13.61 -25.41 -18.54
N ASN A 363 14.23 -24.93 -17.47
CA ASN A 363 14.82 -23.60 -17.44
C ASN A 363 15.98 -23.44 -18.44
N LYS A 364 16.80 -24.48 -18.63
CA LYS A 364 17.87 -24.49 -19.65
C LYS A 364 17.30 -24.38 -21.05
N GLU A 365 16.27 -25.17 -21.37
CA GLU A 365 15.59 -25.13 -22.66
C GLU A 365 14.95 -23.75 -22.92
N MET A 366 14.23 -23.21 -21.94
CA MET A 366 13.61 -21.89 -22.06
C MET A 366 14.63 -20.76 -22.17
N SER A 367 15.78 -20.86 -21.52
CA SER A 367 16.85 -19.86 -21.64
C SER A 367 17.37 -19.75 -23.06
N LEU A 368 17.43 -20.85 -23.79
CA LEU A 368 17.83 -20.87 -25.20
C LEU A 368 16.78 -20.20 -26.09
N MET A 369 15.49 -20.32 -25.75
CA MET A 369 14.40 -19.75 -26.55
C MET A 369 14.13 -18.27 -26.27
N LEU A 370 14.12 -17.86 -24.99
CA LEU A 370 13.69 -16.53 -24.56
C LEU A 370 14.84 -15.53 -24.41
N GLY A 371 16.08 -16.02 -24.35
CA GLY A 371 17.23 -15.20 -24.02
C GLY A 371 17.27 -14.77 -22.54
N PRO A 372 18.27 -13.96 -22.16
CA PRO A 372 18.38 -13.44 -20.80
C PRO A 372 17.26 -12.42 -20.49
N PRO A 373 16.85 -12.28 -19.22
CA PRO A 373 15.90 -11.24 -18.84
C PRO A 373 16.49 -9.84 -19.06
N GLU A 374 15.65 -8.93 -19.53
CA GLU A 374 16.01 -7.52 -19.70
C GLU A 374 15.76 -6.74 -18.41
N LEU A 375 16.78 -6.06 -17.90
CA LEU A 375 16.64 -5.14 -16.77
C LEU A 375 16.09 -3.80 -17.27
N LYS A 376 14.85 -3.49 -16.92
CA LYS A 376 14.23 -2.21 -17.27
C LYS A 376 14.33 -1.22 -16.11
N LYS A 377 15.13 -0.17 -16.26
CA LYS A 377 15.14 0.95 -15.31
C LYS A 377 13.97 1.89 -15.60
N LEU A 378 13.05 2.00 -14.65
CA LEU A 378 11.86 2.85 -14.76
C LEU A 378 12.09 4.17 -14.02
N LYS A 379 11.66 5.29 -14.62
CA LYS A 379 11.61 6.57 -13.90
C LYS A 379 10.54 6.46 -12.80
N ARG A 380 10.87 6.90 -11.58
CA ARG A 380 9.95 6.85 -10.43
C ARG A 380 8.76 7.78 -10.62
N TYR A 381 9.05 8.99 -11.10
CA TYR A 381 8.07 10.04 -11.43
C TYR A 381 8.39 10.58 -12.82
N ASN A 382 7.35 10.91 -13.58
CA ASN A 382 7.47 11.73 -14.77
C ASN A 382 7.26 13.19 -14.33
N THR A 383 8.32 13.99 -14.37
CA THR A 383 8.31 15.40 -13.94
C THR A 383 8.58 16.37 -15.10
N GLU A 384 8.79 15.83 -16.31
CA GLU A 384 9.07 16.55 -17.56
C GLU A 384 7.79 16.89 -18.32
#